data_AF-A0A950TIE9-F1
#
_entry.id   AF-A0A950TIE9-F1
#
_cell.length_a   1.000
_cell.length_b   1.000
_cell.length_c   1.000
_cell.angle_alpha   90.00
_cell.angle_beta   90.00
_cell.angle_gamma   90.00
#
_symmetry.space_group_name_H-M   'P 1'
#
loop_
_entity.id
_entity.type
_entity.pdbx_description
1 polymer ?
#
loop_
_entity_poly.entity_id
_entity_poly.type
_entity_poly.pdbx_seq_one_letter_code
_entity_poly.pdbx_strand_id
1 'polypeptide(L)'
;MFGLNRREVLVSATLAGAGSAFPTSLVQAAAPATGKQVASFYRYRIGDYEVTAINDGIWLPPIDEKFVRNAAFADVQNALAAAFQPTDKLPIPFTSLVVNTGTKLVMIDTGTGGQYAPIAPQSGTWDANFAAAGFDPRAVDTILISHFHPDHINGLKTKDGALRFPNAEILVPGPEWDYWMNDAHLSAAADSLRPAFLNARRIFSDIAKDVKRFAPGAEVAPGIVAIEAFGHTPGHVVFAITSAGQSMLALSDTTNNPWLFVRHPDWQANFDIDGPAAAQTRRRVLDRASADRMLVQGYHFPFPASGYITRTATGYDLMPVMWQAVIE
;
A
#
# COMPACT_ATOMS: atom_id res chain seq x y z
N MET A 1 -19.60 -18.89 24.41
CA MET A 1 -20.73 -19.24 23.53
C MET A 1 -21.93 -18.40 23.98
N PHE A 2 -22.05 -17.17 23.49
CA PHE A 2 -23.16 -16.28 23.88
C PHE A 2 -24.28 -16.45 22.85
N GLY A 3 -25.27 -17.29 23.18
CA GLY A 3 -26.48 -17.43 22.39
C GLY A 3 -27.40 -16.23 22.62
N LEU A 4 -27.57 -15.39 21.61
CA LEU A 4 -28.60 -14.35 21.60
C LEU A 4 -29.94 -14.99 21.20
N ASN A 5 -30.84 -15.18 22.17
CA ASN A 5 -32.20 -15.64 21.91
C ASN A 5 -33.10 -14.44 21.57
N ARG A 6 -33.46 -14.28 20.29
CA ARG A 6 -34.48 -13.33 19.81
C ARG A 6 -35.85 -13.98 19.89
N ARG A 7 -36.44 -14.10 21.07
CA ARG A 7 -37.86 -14.40 21.24
C ARG A 7 -38.25 -14.10 22.68
N GLU A 8 -39.12 -13.11 22.84
CA GLU A 8 -40.06 -12.87 23.95
C GLU A 8 -40.13 -11.38 24.29
N VAL A 9 -40.86 -10.60 23.48
CA VAL A 9 -41.72 -9.53 24.02
C VAL A 9 -42.92 -9.40 23.08
N LEU A 10 -44.06 -9.93 23.50
CA LEU A 10 -45.38 -9.45 23.10
C LEU A 10 -46.33 -9.75 24.26
N VAL A 11 -46.35 -8.82 25.22
CA VAL A 11 -47.36 -8.79 26.28
C VAL A 11 -48.61 -8.14 25.68
N SER A 12 -49.69 -8.92 25.62
CA SER A 12 -51.02 -8.46 25.26
C SER A 12 -51.55 -7.47 26.32
N ALA A 13 -51.94 -6.27 25.90
CA ALA A 13 -52.73 -5.35 26.70
C ALA A 13 -53.96 -4.92 25.90
N THR A 14 -55.10 -5.52 26.20
CA THR A 14 -56.42 -5.08 25.76
C THR A 14 -56.88 -3.90 26.60
N LEU A 15 -56.98 -2.71 26.01
CA LEU A 15 -57.76 -1.60 26.56
C LEU A 15 -58.53 -0.91 25.43
N ALA A 16 -59.85 -0.97 25.54
CA ALA A 16 -60.79 -0.26 24.69
C ALA A 16 -60.76 1.24 25.04
N GLY A 17 -60.63 2.09 24.01
CA GLY A 17 -60.73 3.53 24.16
C GLY A 17 -60.78 4.21 22.80
N ALA A 18 -61.94 4.78 22.45
CA ALA A 18 -62.13 5.57 21.24
C ALA A 18 -61.26 6.83 21.31
N GLY A 19 -60.25 6.91 20.43
CA GLY A 19 -59.35 8.04 20.32
C GLY A 19 -58.89 8.20 18.88
N SER A 20 -59.18 9.38 18.34
CA SER A 20 -58.77 9.95 17.06
C SER A 20 -57.62 9.21 16.35
N ALA A 21 -57.93 8.60 15.20
CA ALA A 21 -56.93 8.01 14.33
C ALA A 21 -56.06 9.12 13.71
N PHE A 22 -54.98 9.49 14.40
CA PHE A 22 -53.83 10.04 13.71
C PHE A 22 -53.28 8.93 12.82
N PRO A 23 -53.08 9.15 11.51
CA PRO A 23 -52.33 8.20 10.71
C PRO A 23 -50.92 8.16 11.30
N THR A 24 -50.65 7.15 12.12
CA THR A 24 -49.28 6.70 12.34
C THR A 24 -48.83 6.17 11.00
N SER A 25 -48.28 7.05 10.16
CA SER A 25 -47.40 6.60 9.09
C SER A 25 -46.30 5.82 9.81
N LEU A 26 -46.42 4.50 9.80
CA LEU A 26 -45.32 3.62 10.12
C LEU A 26 -44.25 3.99 9.11
N VAL A 27 -43.30 4.83 9.53
CA VAL A 27 -42.14 5.17 8.74
C VAL A 27 -41.40 3.86 8.52
N GLN A 28 -41.66 3.21 7.38
CA GLN A 28 -40.90 2.06 6.93
C GLN A 28 -39.56 2.58 6.42
N ALA A 29 -38.66 2.85 7.37
CA ALA A 29 -37.27 3.15 7.11
C ALA A 29 -36.53 1.85 6.72
N ALA A 30 -36.88 1.28 5.56
CA ALA A 30 -36.18 0.14 4.96
C ALA A 30 -35.33 0.63 3.79
N ALA A 31 -34.29 1.42 4.09
CA ALA A 31 -33.32 1.83 3.09
C ALA A 31 -32.56 0.60 2.56
N PRO A 32 -32.32 0.49 1.23
CA PRO A 32 -31.59 -0.62 0.66
C PRO A 32 -30.12 -0.61 1.10
N ALA A 33 -29.52 -1.79 1.23
CA ALA A 33 -28.09 -1.91 1.48
C ALA A 33 -27.31 -1.31 0.30
N THR A 34 -26.34 -0.42 0.58
CA THR A 34 -25.59 0.30 -0.44
C THR A 34 -24.63 -0.60 -1.22
N GLY A 35 -24.14 -1.68 -0.59
CA GLY A 35 -23.23 -2.65 -1.20
C GLY A 35 -21.88 -2.07 -1.64
N LYS A 36 -21.53 -0.86 -1.18
CA LYS A 36 -20.31 -0.13 -1.57
C LYS A 36 -19.54 0.28 -0.32
N GLN A 37 -18.22 0.14 -0.40
CA GLN A 37 -17.33 0.72 0.59
C GLN A 37 -17.21 2.24 0.38
N VAL A 38 -16.76 2.96 1.41
CA VAL A 38 -16.36 4.36 1.29
C VAL A 38 -15.19 4.54 0.31
N ALA A 39 -15.03 5.76 -0.22
CA ALA A 39 -13.83 6.12 -0.95
C ALA A 39 -12.60 5.89 -0.06
N SER A 40 -11.63 5.14 -0.55
CA SER A 40 -10.50 4.64 0.24
C SER A 40 -9.27 5.50 0.02
N PHE A 41 -9.37 6.76 0.46
CA PHE A 41 -8.24 7.67 0.62
C PHE A 41 -8.21 8.24 2.05
N TYR A 42 -7.01 8.57 2.53
CA TYR A 42 -6.83 9.07 3.90
C TYR A 42 -5.76 10.15 3.93
N ARG A 43 -6.06 11.27 4.59
CA ARG A 43 -5.19 12.44 4.66
C ARG A 43 -4.61 12.65 6.05
N TYR A 44 -3.37 13.09 6.10
CA TYR A 44 -2.66 13.48 7.32
C TYR A 44 -1.54 14.46 6.96
N ARG A 45 -0.93 15.09 7.98
CA ARG A 45 0.22 15.99 7.79
C ARG A 45 1.54 15.36 8.23
N ILE A 46 2.61 15.84 7.61
CA ILE A 46 3.98 15.77 8.09
C ILE A 46 4.54 17.18 7.98
N GLY A 47 4.65 17.87 9.11
CA GLY A 47 4.94 19.29 9.16
C GLY A 47 3.98 20.08 8.27
N ASP A 48 4.53 20.85 7.35
CA ASP A 48 3.74 21.64 6.42
C ASP A 48 3.15 20.82 5.27
N TYR A 49 3.60 19.58 5.06
CA TYR A 49 3.17 18.76 3.92
C TYR A 49 1.86 18.04 4.21
N GLU A 50 0.96 18.05 3.23
CA GLU A 50 -0.24 17.21 3.24
C GLU A 50 0.07 15.90 2.51
N VAL A 51 -0.15 14.78 3.17
CA VAL A 51 0.03 13.44 2.62
C VAL A 51 -1.33 12.78 2.47
N THR A 52 -1.60 12.22 1.29
CA THR A 52 -2.80 11.44 1.01
C THR A 52 -2.42 10.02 0.60
N ALA A 53 -2.84 9.04 1.38
CA ALA A 53 -2.78 7.63 1.00
C ALA A 53 -3.96 7.30 0.07
N ILE A 54 -3.69 6.65 -1.06
CA ILE A 54 -4.69 6.25 -2.06
C ILE A 54 -4.67 4.74 -2.21
N ASN A 55 -5.76 4.07 -1.83
CA ASN A 55 -5.86 2.62 -1.98
C ASN A 55 -6.23 2.23 -3.43
N ASP A 56 -5.59 1.20 -3.95
CA ASP A 56 -5.89 0.58 -5.25
C ASP A 56 -6.55 -0.80 -5.08
N GLY A 57 -7.19 -1.03 -3.95
CA GLY A 57 -7.81 -2.30 -3.59
C GLY A 57 -6.84 -3.30 -2.97
N ILE A 58 -7.11 -4.58 -3.19
CA ILE A 58 -6.43 -5.69 -2.50
C ILE A 58 -6.28 -6.92 -3.40
N TRP A 59 -5.18 -7.65 -3.21
CA TRP A 59 -4.95 -8.99 -3.75
C TRP A 59 -5.00 -10.02 -2.62
N LEU A 60 -5.53 -11.21 -2.91
CA LEU A 60 -5.71 -12.31 -1.95
C LEU A 60 -5.13 -13.62 -2.50
N PRO A 61 -3.82 -13.68 -2.82
CA PRO A 61 -3.21 -14.89 -3.33
C PRO A 61 -3.25 -16.01 -2.29
N PRO A 62 -3.42 -17.28 -2.73
CA PRO A 62 -3.13 -18.41 -1.87
C PRO A 62 -1.66 -18.43 -1.47
N ILE A 63 -1.37 -18.94 -0.28
CA ILE A 63 0.00 -19.16 0.19
C ILE A 63 0.22 -20.64 0.53
N ASP A 64 1.45 -21.10 0.35
CA ASP A 64 1.89 -22.45 0.60
C ASP A 64 3.25 -22.46 1.34
N GLU A 65 3.84 -23.64 1.51
CA GLU A 65 5.13 -23.81 2.19
C GLU A 65 6.31 -23.10 1.51
N LYS A 66 6.16 -22.62 0.27
CA LYS A 66 7.21 -21.88 -0.44
C LYS A 66 7.12 -20.39 -0.20
N PHE A 67 6.05 -19.90 0.43
CA PHE A 67 5.81 -18.48 0.61
C PHE A 67 6.88 -17.79 1.47
N VAL A 68 7.28 -18.41 2.59
CA VAL A 68 8.42 -17.97 3.41
C VAL A 68 9.53 -19.01 3.32
N ARG A 69 10.60 -18.68 2.60
CA ARG A 69 11.63 -19.64 2.18
C ARG A 69 12.43 -20.26 3.33
N ASN A 70 12.48 -19.60 4.48
CA ASN A 70 13.30 -19.96 5.63
C ASN A 70 12.50 -20.16 6.94
N ALA A 71 11.21 -20.45 6.85
CA ALA A 71 10.36 -20.77 7.99
C ALA A 71 9.44 -21.96 7.67
N ALA A 72 9.03 -22.72 8.69
CA ALA A 72 8.04 -23.76 8.47
C ALA A 72 6.68 -23.12 8.19
N PHE A 73 5.89 -23.69 7.27
CA PHE A 73 4.58 -23.13 6.93
C PHE A 73 3.65 -23.02 8.14
N ALA A 74 3.71 -23.99 9.06
CA ALA A 74 2.94 -23.97 10.31
C ALA A 74 3.25 -22.72 11.16
N ASP A 75 4.50 -22.24 11.19
CA ASP A 75 4.87 -21.02 11.92
C ASP A 75 4.26 -19.79 11.25
N VAL A 76 4.26 -19.73 9.92
CA VAL A 76 3.61 -18.67 9.14
C VAL A 76 2.10 -18.65 9.41
N GLN A 77 1.45 -19.82 9.39
CA GLN A 77 0.02 -19.96 9.68
C GLN A 77 -0.31 -19.54 11.12
N ASN A 78 0.52 -19.91 12.09
CA ASN A 78 0.36 -19.50 13.48
C ASN A 78 0.48 -17.99 13.64
N ALA A 79 1.46 -17.35 12.99
CA ALA A 79 1.63 -15.90 13.00
C ALA A 79 0.42 -15.17 12.40
N LEU A 80 -0.11 -15.67 11.27
CA LEU A 80 -1.34 -15.14 10.66
C LEU A 80 -2.56 -15.32 11.55
N ALA A 81 -2.75 -16.51 12.11
CA ALA A 81 -3.89 -16.81 12.99
C ALA A 81 -3.86 -15.96 14.26
N ALA A 82 -2.69 -15.74 14.86
CA ALA A 82 -2.50 -14.86 16.01
C ALA A 82 -2.83 -13.39 15.70
N ALA A 83 -2.77 -12.99 14.42
CA ALA A 83 -3.16 -11.68 13.93
C ALA A 83 -4.59 -11.62 13.35
N PHE A 84 -5.39 -12.66 13.57
CA PHE A 84 -6.75 -12.80 13.01
C PHE A 84 -6.80 -12.69 11.48
N GLN A 85 -5.73 -13.10 10.80
CA GLN A 85 -5.65 -13.14 9.35
C GLN A 85 -5.99 -14.54 8.80
N PRO A 86 -6.42 -14.65 7.53
CA PRO A 86 -6.52 -15.94 6.84
C PRO A 86 -5.18 -16.67 6.86
N THR A 87 -5.21 -18.00 7.01
CA THR A 87 -4.00 -18.84 7.12
C THR A 87 -3.65 -19.58 5.82
N ASP A 88 -4.51 -19.47 4.80
CA ASP A 88 -4.37 -20.11 3.48
C ASP A 88 -4.19 -19.08 2.35
N LYS A 89 -4.36 -17.79 2.66
CA LYS A 89 -4.24 -16.67 1.73
C LYS A 89 -3.59 -15.47 2.41
N LEU A 90 -2.91 -14.63 1.64
CA LEU A 90 -2.32 -13.40 2.16
C LEU A 90 -3.10 -12.17 1.68
N PRO A 91 -3.71 -11.37 2.56
CA PRO A 91 -4.22 -10.05 2.18
C PRO A 91 -3.07 -9.10 1.85
N ILE A 92 -3.02 -8.62 0.60
CA ILE A 92 -2.01 -7.69 0.08
C ILE A 92 -2.73 -6.45 -0.48
N PRO A 93 -3.01 -5.43 0.34
CA PRO A 93 -3.55 -4.17 -0.16
C PRO A 93 -2.50 -3.42 -1.00
N PHE A 94 -2.92 -2.46 -1.81
CA PHE A 94 -2.02 -1.60 -2.58
C PHE A 94 -2.32 -0.15 -2.22
N THR A 95 -1.33 0.61 -1.74
CA THR A 95 -1.54 1.98 -1.27
C THR A 95 -0.41 2.90 -1.69
N SER A 96 -0.63 3.71 -2.72
CA SER A 96 0.31 4.76 -3.14
C SER A 96 0.16 6.00 -2.27
N LEU A 97 1.14 6.91 -2.34
CA LEU A 97 1.08 8.20 -1.66
C LEU A 97 1.05 9.37 -2.65
N VAL A 98 0.32 10.40 -2.27
CA VAL A 98 0.39 11.74 -2.87
C VAL A 98 0.85 12.70 -1.77
N VAL A 99 1.92 13.44 -2.01
CA VAL A 99 2.52 14.40 -1.09
C VAL A 99 2.42 15.78 -1.71
N ASN A 100 1.60 16.65 -1.13
CA ASN A 100 1.56 18.05 -1.47
C ASN A 100 2.54 18.81 -0.58
N THR A 101 3.63 19.27 -1.19
CA THR A 101 4.70 20.02 -0.51
C THR A 101 4.41 21.51 -0.35
N GLY A 102 3.26 21.99 -0.86
CA GLY A 102 2.93 23.40 -1.02
C GLY A 102 3.48 24.00 -2.33
N THR A 103 4.53 23.41 -2.91
CA THR A 103 5.13 23.84 -4.18
C THR A 103 5.06 22.81 -5.30
N LYS A 104 4.89 21.53 -4.95
CA LYS A 104 4.78 20.39 -5.87
C LYS A 104 3.77 19.38 -5.34
N LEU A 105 3.03 18.77 -6.24
CA LEU A 105 2.27 17.55 -6.03
C LEU A 105 3.11 16.34 -6.47
N VAL A 106 3.67 15.64 -5.49
CA VAL A 106 4.55 14.49 -5.70
C VAL A 106 3.75 13.20 -5.48
N MET A 107 3.89 12.23 -6.37
CA MET A 107 3.28 10.92 -6.22
C MET A 107 4.37 9.86 -6.02
N ILE A 108 4.22 9.00 -5.01
CA ILE A 108 5.14 7.90 -4.72
C ILE A 108 4.43 6.59 -5.09
N ASP A 109 4.98 5.92 -6.10
CA ASP A 109 4.40 4.78 -6.80
C ASP A 109 3.00 5.04 -7.39
N THR A 110 2.55 4.17 -8.29
CA THR A 110 1.37 4.45 -9.15
C THR A 110 0.26 3.42 -9.10
N GLY A 111 0.40 2.36 -8.30
CA GLY A 111 -0.62 1.32 -8.27
C GLY A 111 -0.58 0.40 -9.48
N THR A 112 -1.58 -0.48 -9.53
CA THR A 112 -1.71 -1.53 -10.52
C THR A 112 -2.18 -1.02 -11.89
N GLY A 113 -2.60 0.25 -11.98
CA GLY A 113 -3.24 0.83 -13.17
C GLY A 113 -4.56 0.15 -13.55
N GLY A 114 -5.16 -0.64 -12.65
CA GLY A 114 -6.27 -1.54 -12.96
C GLY A 114 -5.92 -2.67 -13.93
N GLN A 115 -4.63 -2.88 -14.18
CA GLN A 115 -4.08 -3.88 -15.11
C GLN A 115 -3.78 -5.22 -14.40
N TYR A 116 -3.88 -5.26 -13.06
CA TYR A 116 -3.81 -6.48 -12.26
C TYR A 116 -5.13 -7.23 -12.10
N ALA A 117 -6.24 -6.68 -12.61
CA ALA A 117 -7.57 -7.27 -12.43
C ALA A 117 -7.67 -8.79 -12.72
N PRO A 118 -6.96 -9.38 -13.72
CA PRO A 118 -7.01 -10.83 -13.95
C PRO A 118 -6.48 -11.69 -12.79
N ILE A 119 -5.50 -11.18 -12.02
CA ILE A 119 -4.90 -11.90 -10.89
C ILE A 119 -5.39 -11.38 -9.53
N ALA A 120 -5.76 -10.10 -9.47
CA ALA A 120 -6.26 -9.39 -8.29
C ALA A 120 -7.58 -8.67 -8.66
N PRO A 121 -8.70 -9.40 -8.75
CA PRO A 121 -9.98 -8.82 -9.18
C PRO A 121 -10.56 -7.78 -8.22
N GLN A 122 -10.03 -7.69 -6.99
CA GLN A 122 -10.40 -6.68 -6.01
C GLN A 122 -9.44 -5.47 -6.01
N SER A 123 -8.58 -5.35 -7.02
CA SER A 123 -7.71 -4.19 -7.27
C SER A 123 -8.26 -3.28 -8.39
N GLY A 124 -7.57 -2.17 -8.67
CA GLY A 124 -7.92 -1.26 -9.76
C GLY A 124 -8.95 -0.20 -9.37
N THR A 125 -9.05 0.11 -8.08
CA THR A 125 -9.95 1.15 -7.55
C THR A 125 -9.27 2.51 -7.44
N TRP A 126 -7.98 2.60 -7.76
CA TRP A 126 -7.17 3.80 -7.60
C TRP A 126 -7.75 5.04 -8.30
N ASP A 127 -8.22 4.92 -9.55
CA ASP A 127 -8.74 6.08 -10.30
C ASP A 127 -9.94 6.73 -9.60
N ALA A 128 -10.84 5.91 -9.06
CA ALA A 128 -12.00 6.39 -8.32
C ALA A 128 -11.59 7.04 -6.99
N ASN A 129 -10.62 6.46 -6.27
CA ASN A 129 -10.14 6.99 -4.99
C ASN A 129 -9.31 8.26 -5.17
N PHE A 130 -8.48 8.35 -6.21
CA PHE A 130 -7.69 9.53 -6.54
C PHE A 130 -8.58 10.72 -6.93
N ALA A 131 -9.59 10.49 -7.77
CA ALA A 131 -10.58 11.50 -8.11
C ALA A 131 -11.44 11.91 -6.90
N ALA A 132 -11.84 10.94 -6.05
CA ALA A 132 -12.60 11.22 -4.83
C ALA A 132 -11.79 12.03 -3.80
N ALA A 133 -10.46 11.88 -3.79
CA ALA A 133 -9.56 12.73 -3.00
C ALA A 133 -9.43 14.16 -3.57
N GLY A 134 -9.99 14.42 -4.76
CA GLY A 134 -9.98 15.74 -5.41
C GLY A 134 -8.74 16.00 -6.28
N PHE A 135 -7.99 14.97 -6.65
CA PHE A 135 -6.81 15.13 -7.51
C PHE A 135 -7.12 14.93 -9.00
N ASP A 136 -6.40 15.67 -9.83
CA ASP A 136 -6.35 15.51 -11.29
C ASP A 136 -4.98 14.95 -11.67
N PRO A 137 -4.87 13.85 -12.45
CA PRO A 137 -3.58 13.32 -12.88
C PRO A 137 -2.68 14.34 -13.60
N ARG A 138 -3.28 15.37 -14.23
CA ARG A 138 -2.54 16.46 -14.89
C ARG A 138 -1.88 17.44 -13.92
N ALA A 139 -2.32 17.44 -12.66
CA ALA A 139 -1.76 18.29 -11.61
C ALA A 139 -0.56 17.65 -10.89
N VAL A 140 -0.23 16.38 -11.18
CA VAL A 140 0.95 15.72 -10.61
C VAL A 140 2.20 16.26 -11.30
N ASP A 141 3.11 16.83 -10.51
CA ASP A 141 4.36 17.43 -11.00
C ASP A 141 5.49 16.40 -11.10
N THR A 142 5.52 15.43 -10.18
CA THR A 142 6.64 14.51 -10.03
C THR A 142 6.13 13.14 -9.58
N ILE A 143 6.62 12.09 -10.22
CA ILE A 143 6.38 10.70 -9.82
C ILE A 143 7.71 10.10 -9.41
N LEU A 144 7.74 9.57 -8.18
CA LEU A 144 8.87 8.87 -7.61
C LEU A 144 8.53 7.38 -7.59
N ILE A 145 9.31 6.57 -8.27
CA ILE A 145 9.16 5.11 -8.27
C ILE A 145 10.13 4.51 -7.27
N SER A 146 9.63 3.62 -6.41
CA SER A 146 10.46 2.88 -5.44
C SER A 146 11.19 1.71 -6.08
N HIS A 147 10.47 0.95 -6.92
CA HIS A 147 10.95 -0.23 -7.64
C HIS A 147 10.00 -0.62 -8.78
N PHE A 148 10.38 -1.57 -9.63
CA PHE A 148 9.70 -1.84 -10.90
C PHE A 148 8.70 -3.00 -10.87
N HIS A 149 8.22 -3.41 -9.69
CA HIS A 149 7.12 -4.36 -9.67
C HIS A 149 5.85 -3.75 -10.27
N PRO A 150 5.06 -4.56 -10.99
CA PRO A 150 4.01 -4.01 -11.81
C PRO A 150 2.91 -3.29 -11.02
N ASP A 151 2.65 -3.67 -9.77
CA ASP A 151 1.71 -2.98 -8.88
C ASP A 151 2.21 -1.62 -8.37
N HIS A 152 3.45 -1.23 -8.69
CA HIS A 152 4.01 0.11 -8.42
C HIS A 152 4.10 0.95 -9.70
N ILE A 153 4.37 0.35 -10.85
CA ILE A 153 4.64 1.08 -12.11
C ILE A 153 3.51 1.03 -13.13
N ASN A 154 2.55 0.11 -13.01
CA ASN A 154 1.53 -0.04 -14.05
C ASN A 154 0.61 1.17 -14.15
N GLY A 155 0.36 1.85 -13.03
CA GLY A 155 -0.44 3.08 -13.02
C GLY A 155 0.18 4.26 -13.75
N LEU A 156 1.47 4.20 -14.17
CA LEU A 156 2.03 5.20 -15.08
C LEU A 156 1.28 5.25 -16.42
N LYS A 157 0.67 4.13 -16.82
CA LYS A 157 -0.10 4.02 -18.05
C LYS A 157 -1.56 3.64 -17.78
N THR A 158 -2.45 4.19 -18.59
CA THR A 158 -3.82 3.72 -18.69
C THR A 158 -3.87 2.37 -19.44
N LYS A 159 -5.01 1.68 -19.41
CA LYS A 159 -5.17 0.34 -20.01
C LYS A 159 -4.95 0.32 -21.54
N ASP A 160 -5.20 1.45 -22.20
CA ASP A 160 -4.94 1.70 -23.62
C ASP A 160 -3.48 2.13 -23.91
N GLY A 161 -2.64 2.24 -22.87
CA GLY A 161 -1.20 2.49 -22.99
C GLY A 161 -0.79 3.97 -23.00
N ALA A 162 -1.72 4.91 -22.88
CA ALA A 162 -1.40 6.32 -22.77
C ALA A 162 -0.78 6.65 -21.40
N LEU A 163 0.03 7.70 -21.34
CA LEU A 163 0.56 8.22 -20.07
C LEU A 163 -0.59 8.78 -19.23
N ARG A 164 -0.72 8.28 -17.99
CA ARG A 164 -1.73 8.74 -17.04
C ARG A 164 -1.44 10.15 -16.52
N PHE A 165 -0.16 10.49 -16.38
CA PHE A 165 0.30 11.75 -15.78
C PHE A 165 1.14 12.53 -16.81
N PRO A 166 0.49 13.22 -17.76
CA PRO A 166 1.17 13.77 -18.93
C PRO A 166 2.13 14.92 -18.62
N ASN A 167 2.02 15.56 -17.46
CA ASN A 167 2.84 16.71 -17.06
C ASN A 167 3.94 16.34 -16.05
N ALA A 168 3.95 15.11 -15.54
CA ALA A 168 4.82 14.72 -14.44
C ALA A 168 6.23 14.37 -14.93
N GLU A 169 7.24 14.79 -14.17
CA GLU A 169 8.58 14.22 -14.28
C GLU A 169 8.60 12.83 -13.63
N ILE A 170 9.05 11.80 -14.35
CA ILE A 170 9.15 10.43 -13.83
C ILE A 170 10.59 10.18 -13.37
N LEU A 171 10.76 9.90 -12.08
CA LEU A 171 12.03 9.65 -11.44
C LEU A 171 12.10 8.20 -10.95
N VAL A 172 13.19 7.51 -11.27
CA VAL A 172 13.41 6.10 -10.93
C VAL A 172 14.82 5.88 -10.35
N PRO A 173 15.04 4.85 -9.51
CA PRO A 173 16.37 4.53 -9.03
C PRO A 173 17.24 4.03 -10.18
N GLY A 174 18.45 4.57 -10.30
CA GLY A 174 19.43 4.16 -11.33
C GLY A 174 19.70 2.65 -11.31
N PRO A 175 20.05 2.05 -10.15
CA PRO A 175 20.28 0.61 -10.06
C PRO A 175 19.06 -0.25 -10.44
N GLU A 176 17.85 0.26 -10.17
CA GLU A 176 16.61 -0.43 -10.53
C GLU A 176 16.41 -0.45 -12.04
N TRP A 177 16.59 0.72 -12.68
CA TRP A 177 16.57 0.83 -14.13
C TRP A 177 17.61 -0.09 -14.78
N ASP A 178 18.85 -0.05 -14.30
CA ASP A 178 19.96 -0.80 -14.87
C ASP A 178 19.77 -2.31 -14.72
N TYR A 179 19.04 -2.78 -13.70
CA TYR A 179 18.64 -4.18 -13.58
C TYR A 179 17.53 -4.54 -14.57
N TRP A 180 16.36 -3.89 -14.47
CA TRP A 180 15.15 -4.31 -15.18
C TRP A 180 15.17 -4.01 -16.67
N MET A 181 15.88 -2.97 -17.10
CA MET A 181 15.95 -2.57 -18.51
C MET A 181 17.13 -3.21 -19.27
N ASN A 182 17.87 -4.10 -18.63
CA ASN A 182 19.03 -4.79 -19.20
C ASN A 182 18.66 -6.15 -19.79
N ASP A 183 19.11 -6.43 -21.02
CA ASP A 183 18.78 -7.66 -21.74
C ASP A 183 19.54 -8.89 -21.24
N ALA A 184 20.75 -8.72 -20.71
CA ALA A 184 21.48 -9.82 -20.08
C ALA A 184 20.78 -10.28 -18.80
N HIS A 185 20.28 -9.34 -17.98
CA HIS A 185 19.49 -9.68 -16.80
C HIS A 185 18.17 -10.37 -17.16
N LEU A 186 17.43 -9.86 -18.16
CA LEU A 186 16.24 -10.55 -18.68
C LEU A 186 16.56 -11.96 -19.21
N SER A 187 17.68 -12.13 -19.91
CA SER A 187 18.05 -13.43 -20.48
C SER A 187 18.42 -14.46 -19.41
N ALA A 188 19.03 -14.00 -18.30
CA ALA A 188 19.40 -14.85 -17.17
C ALA A 188 18.28 -15.03 -16.12
N ALA A 189 17.17 -14.29 -16.23
CA ALA A 189 16.09 -14.31 -15.26
C ALA A 189 15.38 -15.67 -15.24
N ALA A 190 15.05 -16.14 -14.02
CA ALA A 190 14.18 -17.29 -13.83
C ALA A 190 12.80 -17.05 -14.47
N ASP A 191 12.16 -18.11 -14.95
CA ASP A 191 10.89 -18.02 -15.68
C ASP A 191 9.78 -17.27 -14.94
N SER A 192 9.74 -17.38 -13.61
CA SER A 192 8.78 -16.66 -12.76
C SER A 192 8.99 -15.14 -12.76
N LEU A 193 10.21 -14.66 -13.00
CA LEU A 193 10.57 -13.24 -12.96
C LEU A 193 10.53 -12.58 -14.35
N ARG A 194 10.63 -13.38 -15.44
CA ARG A 194 10.58 -12.88 -16.82
C ARG A 194 9.36 -11.99 -17.12
N PRO A 195 8.13 -12.30 -16.65
CA PRO A 195 6.98 -11.42 -16.88
C PRO A 195 7.16 -10.01 -16.31
N ALA A 196 7.82 -9.86 -15.15
CA ALA A 196 8.08 -8.56 -14.55
C ALA A 196 9.09 -7.73 -15.37
N PHE A 197 10.13 -8.36 -15.93
CA PHE A 197 11.06 -7.70 -16.86
C PHE A 197 10.37 -7.21 -18.15
N LEU A 198 9.46 -8.02 -18.69
CA LEU A 198 8.67 -7.64 -19.87
C LEU A 198 7.68 -6.52 -19.54
N ASN A 199 7.10 -6.55 -18.34
CA ASN A 199 6.23 -5.48 -17.88
C ASN A 199 6.98 -4.15 -17.73
N ALA A 200 8.16 -4.13 -17.11
CA ALA A 200 8.98 -2.92 -17.00
C ALA A 200 9.26 -2.31 -18.38
N ARG A 201 9.62 -3.12 -19.38
CA ARG A 201 9.82 -2.67 -20.77
C ARG A 201 8.54 -2.11 -21.39
N ARG A 202 7.40 -2.76 -21.18
CA ARG A 202 6.10 -2.27 -21.65
C ARG A 202 5.75 -0.89 -21.08
N ILE A 203 6.12 -0.64 -19.83
CA ILE A 203 5.88 0.64 -19.17
C ILE A 203 6.86 1.72 -19.64
N PHE A 204 8.16 1.41 -19.75
CA PHE A 204 9.18 2.45 -19.87
C PHE A 204 9.80 2.62 -21.27
N SER A 205 9.78 1.62 -22.16
CA SER A 205 10.61 1.65 -23.38
C SER A 205 10.30 2.81 -24.34
N ASP A 206 9.04 3.18 -24.50
CA ASP A 206 8.59 4.29 -25.36
C ASP A 206 8.79 5.68 -24.73
N ILE A 207 8.98 5.73 -23.40
CA ILE A 207 9.19 6.96 -22.63
C ILE A 207 10.59 7.05 -22.02
N ALA A 208 11.50 6.14 -22.38
CA ALA A 208 12.80 5.99 -21.72
C ALA A 208 13.65 7.27 -21.74
N LYS A 209 13.51 8.09 -22.79
CA LYS A 209 14.20 9.38 -22.93
C LYS A 209 13.69 10.45 -21.95
N ASP A 210 12.47 10.28 -21.43
CA ASP A 210 11.79 11.21 -20.54
C ASP A 210 11.86 10.78 -19.07
N VAL A 211 12.40 9.58 -18.80
CA VAL A 211 12.64 9.07 -17.44
C VAL A 211 13.95 9.60 -16.89
N LYS A 212 13.90 10.22 -15.72
CA LYS A 212 15.08 10.67 -14.96
C LYS A 212 15.51 9.60 -13.96
N ARG A 213 16.80 9.28 -13.96
CA ARG A 213 17.39 8.32 -13.01
C ARG A 213 18.04 9.08 -11.86
N PHE A 214 17.88 8.60 -10.63
CA PHE A 214 18.54 9.13 -9.44
C PHE A 214 19.41 8.07 -8.76
N ALA A 215 20.45 8.51 -8.04
CA ALA A 215 21.20 7.65 -7.14
C ALA A 215 20.52 7.60 -5.77
N PRO A 216 20.54 6.46 -5.05
CA PRO A 216 20.19 6.42 -3.64
C PRO A 216 20.99 7.47 -2.85
N GLY A 217 20.34 8.08 -1.86
CA GLY A 217 20.86 9.22 -1.09
C GLY A 217 20.50 10.59 -1.68
N ALA A 218 19.98 10.66 -2.91
CA ALA A 218 19.58 11.93 -3.52
C ALA A 218 18.29 12.49 -2.90
N GLU A 219 18.22 13.81 -2.76
CA GLU A 219 16.96 14.52 -2.60
C GLU A 219 16.27 14.58 -3.98
N VAL A 220 15.14 13.88 -4.11
CA VAL A 220 14.44 13.66 -5.39
C VAL A 220 13.25 14.59 -5.59
N ALA A 221 12.78 15.22 -4.51
CA ALA A 221 11.81 16.30 -4.48
C ALA A 221 12.00 17.09 -3.17
N PRO A 222 11.46 18.31 -3.02
CA PRO A 222 11.64 19.11 -1.81
C PRO A 222 11.29 18.33 -0.54
N GLY A 223 12.27 18.15 0.36
CA GLY A 223 12.11 17.43 1.61
C GLY A 223 11.95 15.91 1.47
N ILE A 224 12.17 15.34 0.28
CA ILE A 224 12.03 13.91 0.00
C ILE A 224 13.36 13.32 -0.46
N VAL A 225 13.94 12.44 0.35
CA VAL A 225 15.22 11.77 0.10
C VAL A 225 14.97 10.28 -0.18
N ALA A 226 15.53 9.78 -1.29
CA ALA A 226 15.53 8.35 -1.59
C ALA A 226 16.63 7.65 -0.79
N ILE A 227 16.28 6.68 0.05
CA ILE A 227 17.21 5.91 0.87
C ILE A 227 17.31 4.50 0.29
N GLU A 228 18.54 4.02 0.13
CA GLU A 228 18.80 2.64 -0.29
C GLU A 228 18.09 1.63 0.61
N ALA A 229 17.35 0.71 -0.01
CA ALA A 229 16.68 -0.40 0.65
C ALA A 229 16.69 -1.65 -0.23
N PHE A 230 17.85 -2.02 -0.76
CA PHE A 230 18.01 -3.17 -1.66
C PHE A 230 17.66 -4.51 -1.00
N GLY A 231 17.27 -5.46 -1.83
CA GLY A 231 17.02 -6.85 -1.45
C GLY A 231 15.73 -7.38 -2.06
N HIS A 232 14.62 -6.66 -1.82
CA HIS A 232 13.34 -6.97 -2.46
C HIS A 232 13.47 -6.94 -3.99
N THR A 233 14.00 -5.83 -4.51
CA THR A 233 14.64 -5.75 -5.83
C THR A 233 16.05 -5.14 -5.70
N PRO A 234 16.93 -5.32 -6.72
CA PRO A 234 18.31 -4.83 -6.66
C PRO A 234 18.49 -3.33 -6.56
N GLY A 235 17.48 -2.53 -6.95
CA GLY A 235 17.50 -1.08 -6.86
C GLY A 235 16.40 -0.48 -6.00
N HIS A 236 15.71 -1.30 -5.19
CA HIS A 236 14.63 -0.85 -4.31
C HIS A 236 15.08 0.27 -3.36
N VAL A 237 14.27 1.33 -3.26
CA VAL A 237 14.47 2.44 -2.33
C VAL A 237 13.23 2.68 -1.47
N VAL A 238 13.45 3.32 -0.32
CA VAL A 238 12.39 3.93 0.50
C VAL A 238 12.53 5.44 0.46
N PHE A 239 11.46 6.17 0.73
CA PHE A 239 11.51 7.63 0.74
C PHE A 239 11.36 8.18 2.15
N ALA A 240 12.36 8.94 2.62
CA ALA A 240 12.23 9.77 3.80
C ALA A 240 11.64 11.13 3.42
N ILE A 241 10.54 11.48 4.05
CA ILE A 241 9.83 12.74 3.82
C ILE A 241 9.95 13.56 5.10
N THR A 242 10.47 14.78 5.01
CA THR A 242 10.69 15.67 6.15
C THR A 242 10.19 17.06 5.86
N SER A 243 9.44 17.63 6.81
CA SER A 243 8.95 19.01 6.76
C SER A 243 8.72 19.53 8.17
N ALA A 244 9.05 20.82 8.41
CA ALA A 244 8.93 21.49 9.71
C ALA A 244 9.39 20.66 10.94
N GLY A 245 10.49 19.91 10.80
CA GLY A 245 11.06 19.09 11.87
C GLY A 245 10.33 17.77 12.14
N GLN A 246 9.29 17.43 11.38
CA GLN A 246 8.63 16.13 11.40
C GLN A 246 9.09 15.27 10.22
N SER A 247 9.15 13.95 10.43
CA SER A 247 9.60 13.02 9.39
C SER A 247 8.76 11.74 9.34
N MET A 248 8.63 11.19 8.14
CA MET A 248 8.08 9.86 7.90
C MET A 248 8.94 9.06 6.91
N LEU A 249 8.76 7.74 6.90
CA LEU A 249 9.30 6.82 5.89
C LEU A 249 8.17 6.19 5.08
N ALA A 250 8.17 6.38 3.76
CA ALA A 250 7.43 5.52 2.84
C ALA A 250 8.28 4.28 2.57
N LEU A 251 7.90 3.15 3.18
CA LEU A 251 8.68 1.91 3.23
C LEU A 251 8.67 1.12 1.93
N SER A 252 7.74 1.45 1.02
CA SER A 252 7.46 0.66 -0.19
C SER A 252 7.38 -0.83 0.18
N ASP A 253 8.25 -1.66 -0.41
CA ASP A 253 8.23 -3.12 -0.28
C ASP A 253 9.38 -3.65 0.59
N THR A 254 9.95 -2.81 1.44
CA THR A 254 10.84 -3.27 2.52
C THR A 254 10.16 -4.35 3.37
N THR A 255 8.83 -4.27 3.51
CA THR A 255 7.98 -5.25 4.19
C THR A 255 6.56 -5.21 3.63
N ASN A 256 6.05 -6.34 3.15
CA ASN A 256 4.72 -6.38 2.53
C ASN A 256 3.59 -6.68 3.53
N ASN A 257 3.88 -7.33 4.66
CA ASN A 257 2.84 -7.71 5.61
C ASN A 257 3.34 -7.49 7.04
N PRO A 258 2.73 -6.59 7.83
CA PRO A 258 3.26 -6.23 9.14
C PRO A 258 3.14 -7.39 10.15
N TRP A 259 2.15 -8.26 10.02
CA TRP A 259 1.99 -9.37 10.95
C TRP A 259 2.99 -10.49 10.72
N LEU A 260 3.55 -10.58 9.51
CA LEU A 260 4.62 -11.52 9.19
C LEU A 260 5.98 -10.85 9.25
N PHE A 261 6.27 -9.91 8.35
CA PHE A 261 7.63 -9.44 8.11
C PHE A 261 8.07 -8.28 9.00
N VAL A 262 7.15 -7.54 9.64
CA VAL A 262 7.55 -6.60 10.72
C VAL A 262 7.80 -7.36 12.03
N ARG A 263 6.94 -8.34 12.36
CA ARG A 263 7.08 -9.17 13.56
C ARG A 263 8.21 -10.20 13.47
N HIS A 264 8.46 -10.72 12.27
CA HIS A 264 9.50 -11.71 11.96
C HIS A 264 10.40 -11.16 10.84
N PRO A 265 11.24 -10.14 11.12
CA PRO A 265 12.00 -9.43 10.09
C PRO A 265 13.03 -10.29 9.35
N ASP A 266 13.41 -11.45 9.89
CA ASP A 266 14.32 -12.41 9.24
C ASP A 266 13.63 -13.34 8.25
N TRP A 267 12.30 -13.37 8.20
CA TRP A 267 11.58 -14.21 7.26
C TRP A 267 11.76 -13.70 5.83
N GLN A 268 12.10 -14.62 4.93
CA GLN A 268 12.44 -14.32 3.54
C GLN A 268 11.25 -14.64 2.66
N ALA A 269 10.61 -13.61 2.11
CA ALA A 269 9.46 -13.79 1.26
C ALA A 269 9.86 -14.38 -0.10
N ASN A 270 8.97 -15.17 -0.70
CA ASN A 270 9.24 -15.81 -1.98
C ASN A 270 9.36 -14.85 -3.17
N PHE A 271 8.95 -13.60 -3.01
CA PHE A 271 9.05 -12.55 -4.00
C PHE A 271 10.24 -11.61 -3.78
N ASP A 272 11.00 -11.78 -2.69
CA ASP A 272 12.27 -11.06 -2.53
C ASP A 272 13.30 -11.67 -3.50
N ILE A 273 13.90 -10.85 -4.36
CA ILE A 273 14.94 -11.30 -5.30
C ILE A 273 16.17 -11.80 -4.54
N ASP A 274 16.59 -11.07 -3.50
CA ASP A 274 17.61 -11.49 -2.54
C ASP A 274 17.02 -11.50 -1.12
N GLY A 275 16.58 -12.68 -0.69
CA GLY A 275 15.95 -12.88 0.63
C GLY A 275 16.85 -12.46 1.81
N PRO A 276 18.09 -12.96 1.90
CA PRO A 276 19.03 -12.53 2.94
C PRO A 276 19.28 -11.01 2.97
N ALA A 277 19.48 -10.37 1.81
CA ALA A 277 19.66 -8.92 1.76
C ALA A 277 18.38 -8.17 2.15
N ALA A 278 17.21 -8.62 1.70
CA ALA A 278 15.92 -8.04 2.06
C ALA A 278 15.68 -8.08 3.58
N ALA A 279 15.98 -9.21 4.23
CA ALA A 279 15.88 -9.34 5.70
C ALA A 279 16.81 -8.36 6.44
N GLN A 280 18.06 -8.23 5.99
CA GLN A 280 19.03 -7.28 6.58
C GLN A 280 18.58 -5.82 6.40
N THR A 281 18.15 -5.45 5.19
CA THR A 281 17.59 -4.14 4.90
C THR A 281 16.37 -3.86 5.75
N ARG A 282 15.45 -4.82 5.86
CA ARG A 282 14.23 -4.68 6.66
C ARG A 282 14.54 -4.39 8.11
N ARG A 283 15.48 -5.12 8.73
CA ARG A 283 15.93 -4.81 10.10
C ARG A 283 16.48 -3.39 10.21
N ARG A 284 17.40 -2.99 9.33
CA ARG A 284 18.01 -1.65 9.34
C ARG A 284 16.97 -0.54 9.21
N VAL A 285 16.00 -0.68 8.31
CA VAL A 285 14.94 0.32 8.08
C VAL A 285 13.97 0.36 9.27
N LEU A 286 13.53 -0.79 9.79
CA LEU A 286 12.64 -0.86 10.95
C LEU A 286 13.33 -0.37 12.25
N ASP A 287 14.62 -0.63 12.41
CA ASP A 287 15.44 -0.11 13.51
C ASP A 287 15.43 1.41 13.51
N ARG A 288 15.70 2.02 12.34
CA ARG A 288 15.67 3.48 12.19
C ARG A 288 14.28 4.04 12.47
N ALA A 289 13.24 3.48 11.83
CA ALA A 289 11.86 3.92 12.03
C ALA A 289 11.47 3.90 13.52
N SER A 290 11.87 2.87 14.24
CA SER A 290 11.57 2.72 15.67
C SER A 290 12.39 3.66 16.55
N ALA A 291 13.71 3.74 16.32
CA ALA A 291 14.61 4.59 17.11
C ALA A 291 14.27 6.08 16.99
N ASP A 292 14.00 6.52 15.76
CA ASP A 292 13.69 7.92 15.44
C ASP A 292 12.19 8.24 15.66
N ARG A 293 11.38 7.24 16.03
CA ARG A 293 9.92 7.33 16.19
C ARG A 293 9.21 7.93 14.97
N MET A 294 9.71 7.59 13.77
CA MET A 294 9.16 8.09 12.52
C MET A 294 7.79 7.46 12.27
N LEU A 295 6.86 8.25 11.72
CA LEU A 295 5.70 7.67 11.07
C LEU A 295 6.19 6.82 9.89
N VAL A 296 5.61 5.65 9.70
CA VAL A 296 5.84 4.85 8.50
C VAL A 296 4.57 4.74 7.69
N GLN A 297 4.72 4.68 6.37
CA GLN A 297 3.70 4.18 5.46
C GLN A 297 4.24 2.94 4.76
N GLY A 298 3.50 1.82 4.84
CA GLY A 298 3.85 0.58 4.13
C GLY A 298 2.90 0.38 2.96
N TYR A 299 3.42 0.19 1.74
CA TYR A 299 2.58 0.11 0.53
C TYR A 299 1.48 -0.95 0.63
N HIS A 300 1.81 -2.07 1.28
CA HIS A 300 0.92 -3.21 1.51
C HIS A 300 0.40 -3.35 2.93
N PHE A 301 0.50 -2.30 3.75
CA PHE A 301 -0.06 -2.34 5.10
C PHE A 301 -1.58 -2.15 5.08
N PRO A 302 -2.30 -2.61 6.13
CA PRO A 302 -3.73 -2.35 6.27
C PRO A 302 -4.03 -0.87 6.12
N PHE A 303 -4.96 -0.53 5.24
CA PHE A 303 -5.36 0.85 5.00
C PHE A 303 -5.78 1.53 6.33
N PRO A 304 -5.31 2.76 6.67
CA PRO A 304 -4.66 3.78 5.83
C PRO A 304 -3.14 3.60 5.63
N ALA A 305 -2.65 2.38 5.82
CA ALA A 305 -1.29 1.94 5.53
C ALA A 305 -0.21 2.64 6.35
N SER A 306 -0.60 3.32 7.44
CA SER A 306 0.28 4.19 8.21
C SER A 306 0.30 3.82 9.69
N GLY A 307 1.46 3.97 10.33
CA GLY A 307 1.63 3.65 11.75
C GLY A 307 3.03 3.95 12.26
N TYR A 308 3.33 3.50 13.47
CA TYR A 308 4.66 3.58 14.09
C TYR A 308 5.23 2.20 14.31
N ILE A 309 6.54 2.05 14.14
CA ILE A 309 7.23 0.79 14.41
C ILE A 309 7.73 0.79 15.85
N THR A 310 7.35 -0.23 16.61
CA THR A 310 7.81 -0.42 18.00
C THR A 310 8.70 -1.65 18.07
N ARG A 311 9.85 -1.55 18.72
CA ARG A 311 10.71 -2.71 18.96
C ARG A 311 10.06 -3.65 19.98
N THR A 312 10.12 -4.95 19.71
CA THR A 312 9.74 -6.02 20.64
C THR A 312 10.97 -6.84 21.02
N ALA A 313 10.81 -7.86 21.87
CA ALA A 313 11.94 -8.71 22.29
C ALA A 313 12.61 -9.45 21.11
N THR A 314 11.84 -9.81 20.09
CA THR A 314 12.31 -10.67 18.98
C THR A 314 12.20 -10.03 17.60
N GLY A 315 11.60 -8.85 17.49
CA GLY A 315 11.36 -8.17 16.22
C GLY A 315 10.76 -6.79 16.45
N TYR A 316 9.67 -6.50 15.75
CA TYR A 316 8.95 -5.23 15.87
C TYR A 316 7.44 -5.48 15.83
N ASP A 317 6.66 -4.44 16.11
CA ASP A 317 5.23 -4.44 15.84
C ASP A 317 4.81 -3.11 15.23
N LEU A 318 3.79 -3.16 14.38
CA LEU A 318 3.16 -1.98 13.81
C LEU A 318 2.08 -1.49 14.78
N MET A 319 2.21 -0.26 15.25
CA MET A 319 1.15 0.47 15.94
C MET A 319 0.42 1.34 14.91
N PRO A 320 -0.77 0.95 14.41
CA PRO A 320 -1.47 1.71 13.39
C PRO A 320 -1.79 3.12 13.89
N VAL A 321 -1.80 4.10 12.99
CA VAL A 321 -2.29 5.43 13.34
C VAL A 321 -3.75 5.36 13.78
N MET A 322 -4.12 6.21 14.73
CA MET A 322 -5.52 6.46 15.03
C MET A 322 -6.11 7.30 13.91
N TRP A 323 -7.33 6.95 13.47
CA TRP A 323 -8.08 7.74 12.51
C TRP A 323 -8.25 9.18 13.00
N GLN A 324 -7.91 10.15 12.15
CA GLN A 324 -8.11 11.56 12.39
C GLN A 324 -9.27 12.06 11.53
N ALA A 325 -10.22 12.76 12.14
CA ALA A 325 -11.36 13.35 11.44
C ALA A 325 -11.06 14.72 10.83
N VAL A 326 -9.93 15.32 11.21
CA VAL A 326 -9.45 16.63 10.76
C VAL A 326 -7.97 16.53 10.41
N ILE A 327 -7.54 17.36 9.46
CA ILE A 327 -6.14 17.51 9.09
C ILE A 327 -5.64 18.73 9.87
N GLU A 328 -5.02 18.50 11.04
CA GLU A 328 -4.34 19.53 11.83
C GLU A 328 -2.90 19.71 11.34
#